data_AF-D6SRV3-F1
#
_entry.id   AF-D6SRV3-F1
#
_cell.length_a   1.000
_cell.length_b   1.000
_cell.length_c   1.000
_cell.angle_alpha   90.00
_cell.angle_beta   90.00
_cell.angle_gamma   90.00
#
_symmetry.space_group_name_H-M   'P 1'
#
loop_
_entity.id
_entity.type
_entity.pdbx_description
1 polymer ?
#
loop_
_entity_poly.entity_id
_entity_poly.type
_entity_poly.pdbx_seq_one_letter_code
_entity_poly.pdbx_strand_id
1 'polypeptide(L)'
;MPRQNLTPKFVTNPPKPTDKPKTDYFDTQVSGFILEVRSSGKATYYLRYRDVAGQLKQVKLGTPETLSLDGARSRVSLAPKNSPCLPEDYALFSLYE
;
A
#
# COMPACT_ATOMS: atom_id res chain seq x y z
N MET A 1 7.55 10.92 -7.67
CA MET A 1 7.22 9.84 -6.71
C MET A 1 8.53 9.13 -6.38
N PRO A 2 9.04 9.22 -5.13
CA PRO A 2 10.28 8.57 -4.75
C PRO A 2 10.13 7.04 -4.73
N ARG A 3 11.08 6.33 -5.35
CA ARG A 3 11.27 4.89 -5.13
C ARG A 3 12.15 4.71 -3.91
N GLN A 4 11.67 3.96 -2.93
CA GLN A 4 12.32 3.75 -1.65
C GLN A 4 12.23 2.28 -1.27
N ASN A 5 13.33 1.72 -0.76
CA ASN A 5 13.27 0.40 -0.14
C ASN A 5 12.50 0.51 1.18
N LEU A 6 11.24 0.04 1.21
CA LEU A 6 10.47 0.08 2.45
C LEU A 6 11.05 -0.98 3.39
N THR A 7 11.45 -0.52 4.56
CA THR A 7 11.92 -1.36 5.66
C THR A 7 11.04 -1.11 6.88
N PRO A 8 10.94 -2.05 7.84
CA PRO A 8 10.14 -1.84 9.03
C PRO A 8 10.50 -0.53 9.75
N LYS A 9 11.81 -0.22 9.87
CA LYS A 9 12.30 1.04 10.45
C LYS A 9 11.79 2.28 9.69
N PHE A 10 11.81 2.23 8.36
CA PHE A 10 11.31 3.34 7.53
C PHE A 10 9.81 3.54 7.71
N VAL A 11 9.04 2.46 7.77
CA VAL A 11 7.59 2.52 7.94
C VAL A 11 7.21 3.00 9.35
N THR A 12 7.95 2.59 10.38
CA THR A 12 7.70 3.05 11.76
C THR A 12 7.95 4.54 11.93
N ASN A 13 8.98 5.08 11.27
CA ASN A 13 9.29 6.52 11.34
C ASN A 13 9.54 7.10 9.94
N PRO A 14 8.48 7.29 9.14
CA PRO A 14 8.64 7.79 7.79
C PRO A 14 8.90 9.30 7.80
N PRO A 15 9.68 9.83 6.85
CA PRO A 15 9.88 11.27 6.72
C PRO A 15 8.54 11.97 6.47
N LYS A 16 8.16 12.87 7.37
CA LYS A 16 6.93 13.66 7.26
C LYS A 16 7.12 14.71 6.16
N PRO A 17 6.22 14.79 5.17
CA PRO A 17 6.30 15.85 4.18
C PRO A 17 5.96 17.19 4.81
N THR A 18 6.83 18.18 4.62
CA THR A 18 6.64 19.57 5.06
C THR A 18 5.96 20.42 3.98
N ASP A 19 6.30 20.16 2.71
CA ASP A 19 5.90 21.03 1.60
C ASP A 19 4.58 20.59 0.95
N LYS A 20 4.07 19.40 1.30
CA LYS A 20 2.94 18.74 0.65
C LYS A 20 2.06 18.02 1.67
N PRO A 21 0.74 17.88 1.40
CA PRO A 21 -0.15 17.18 2.31
C PRO A 21 0.17 15.67 2.44
N LYS A 22 0.78 15.08 1.42
CA LYS A 22 1.19 13.67 1.40
C LYS A 22 2.34 13.40 0.45
N THR A 23 3.07 12.31 0.71
CA THR A 23 4.10 11.75 -0.16
C THR A 23 3.89 10.25 -0.32
N ASP A 24 3.90 9.80 -1.57
CA ASP A 24 3.76 8.39 -1.92
C ASP A 24 5.14 7.78 -2.18
N TYR A 25 5.56 6.86 -1.30
CA TYR A 25 6.80 6.11 -1.43
C TYR A 25 6.52 4.77 -2.10
N PHE A 26 7.20 4.51 -3.22
CA PHE A 26 7.06 3.27 -3.98
C PHE A 26 8.10 2.27 -3.52
N ASP A 27 7.66 1.07 -3.16
CA ASP A 27 8.56 0.01 -2.76
C ASP A 27 9.42 -0.47 -3.93
N THR A 28 10.68 -0.76 -3.65
CA THR A 28 11.62 -1.29 -4.65
C THR A 28 11.54 -2.80 -4.80
N GLN A 29 10.98 -3.52 -3.82
CA GLN A 29 10.90 -4.98 -3.84
C GLN A 29 9.57 -5.46 -4.46
N VAL A 30 8.47 -4.76 -4.19
CA VAL A 30 7.14 -5.12 -4.65
C VAL A 30 6.56 -4.04 -5.57
N SER A 31 6.38 -4.40 -6.84
CA SER A 31 5.76 -3.53 -7.84
C SER A 31 4.33 -3.16 -7.46
N GLY A 32 4.01 -1.88 -7.55
CA GLY A 32 2.68 -1.36 -7.23
C GLY A 32 2.42 -1.19 -5.74
N PHE A 33 3.32 -1.59 -4.86
CA PHE A 33 3.19 -1.38 -3.42
C PHE A 33 3.63 0.04 -3.04
N ILE A 34 2.77 0.75 -2.32
CA ILE A 34 2.93 2.16 -1.99
C ILE A 34 2.72 2.36 -0.49
N LEU A 35 3.60 3.15 0.12
CA LEU A 35 3.38 3.76 1.43
C LEU A 35 3.02 5.24 1.23
N GLU A 36 1.75 5.57 1.42
CA GLU A 36 1.30 6.97 1.49
C GLU A 36 1.62 7.48 2.90
N VAL A 37 2.39 8.56 2.99
CA VAL A 37 2.71 9.24 4.26
C VAL A 37 2.14 10.64 4.20
N ARG A 38 1.25 10.96 5.13
CA ARG A 38 0.61 12.28 5.24
C ARG A 38 1.45 13.21 6.11
N SER A 39 1.29 14.52 5.91
CA SER A 39 1.94 15.56 6.74
C SER A 39 1.57 15.42 8.23
N SER A 40 0.41 14.85 8.54
CA SER A 40 0.00 14.51 9.91
C SER A 40 0.83 13.40 10.56
N GLY A 41 1.70 12.71 9.80
CA GLY A 41 2.47 11.56 10.26
C GLY A 41 1.75 10.22 10.12
N LYS A 42 0.48 10.22 9.72
CA LYS A 42 -0.25 8.98 9.42
C LYS A 42 0.29 8.38 8.13
N ALA A 43 0.52 7.07 8.16
CA ALA A 43 0.93 6.31 6.99
C ALA A 43 -0.09 5.22 6.64
N THR A 44 -0.18 4.86 5.37
CA THR A 44 -1.14 3.86 4.88
C THR A 44 -0.55 3.11 3.70
N TYR A 45 -0.69 1.80 3.72
CA TYR A 45 -0.29 0.93 2.62
C TYR A 45 -1.38 0.87 1.56
N TYR A 46 -0.95 1.01 0.32
CA TYR A 46 -1.79 0.90 -0.85
C TYR A 46 -1.16 -0.05 -1.87
N LEU A 47 -2.01 -0.76 -2.62
CA LEU A 47 -1.63 -1.46 -3.84
C LEU A 47 -2.20 -0.69 -5.02
N ARG A 48 -1.34 -0.30 -5.94
CA ARG A 48 -1.70 0.32 -7.22
C ARG A 48 -1.45 -0.67 -8.34
N TYR A 49 -2.49 -0.94 -9.12
CA TYR A 49 -2.44 -1.87 -10.25
C TYR A 49 -3.29 -1.35 -11.42
N ARG A 50 -3.17 -1.99 -12.58
CA ARG A 50 -4.07 -1.76 -13.72
C ARG A 50 -5.07 -2.91 -13.77
N ASP A 51 -6.35 -2.58 -13.92
CA ASP A 51 -7.37 -3.58 -14.19
C ASP A 51 -7.26 -4.12 -15.63
N VAL A 52 -8.09 -5.11 -15.97
CA VAL A 52 -8.13 -5.69 -17.32
C VAL A 52 -8.54 -4.67 -18.39
N ALA A 53 -9.25 -3.62 -18.00
CA ALA A 53 -9.64 -2.52 -18.88
C ALA A 53 -8.52 -1.47 -19.01
N GLY A 54 -7.36 -1.71 -18.38
CA GLY A 54 -6.20 -0.82 -18.40
C GLY A 54 -6.31 0.39 -17.47
N GLN A 55 -7.39 0.51 -16.68
CA GLN A 55 -7.56 1.62 -15.76
C GLN A 55 -6.68 1.43 -14.52
N LEU A 56 -6.08 2.52 -14.07
CA LEU A 56 -5.29 2.52 -12.84
C LEU A 56 -6.23 2.53 -11.62
N LYS A 57 -6.13 1.49 -10.80
CA LYS A 57 -6.82 1.35 -9.52
C LYS A 57 -5.84 1.41 -8.37
N GLN A 58 -6.32 1.86 -7.22
CA GLN A 58 -5.56 1.90 -5.98
C GLN A 58 -6.43 1.36 -4.84
N VAL A 59 -5.96 0.33 -4.16
CA VAL A 59 -6.68 -0.35 -3.08
C VAL A 59 -5.93 -0.17 -1.78
N LYS A 60 -6.65 0.18 -0.70
CA LYS A 60 -6.09 0.30 0.64
C LYS A 60 -5.85 -1.08 1.23
N LEU A 61 -4.64 -1.34 1.71
CA LEU A 61 -4.26 -2.61 2.34
C LEU A 61 -4.36 -2.56 3.86
N GLY A 62 -4.00 -1.42 4.47
CA GLY A 62 -3.97 -1.25 5.92
C GLY A 62 -3.07 -0.09 6.35
N THR A 63 -3.01 0.17 7.66
CA THR A 63 -2.05 1.12 8.26
C THR A 63 -0.88 0.34 8.86
N PRO A 64 0.30 0.94 9.03
CA PRO A 64 1.43 0.27 9.67
C PRO A 64 1.24 0.00 11.17
N GLU A 65 0.21 0.58 11.78
CA GLU A 65 -0.20 0.30 13.15
C GLU A 65 -0.88 -1.07 13.28
N THR A 66 -1.66 -1.48 12.29
CA THR A 66 -2.42 -2.74 12.31
C THR A 66 -1.86 -3.81 11.39
N LEU A 67 -1.04 -3.43 10.40
CA LEU A 67 -0.49 -4.34 9.40
C LEU A 67 1.02 -4.21 9.35
N SER A 68 1.75 -5.30 9.58
CA SER A 68 3.20 -5.30 9.42
C SER A 68 3.58 -5.14 7.94
N LEU A 69 4.79 -4.65 7.68
CA LEU A 69 5.30 -4.51 6.31
C LEU A 69 5.26 -5.85 5.55
N ASP A 70 5.66 -6.94 6.22
CA ASP A 70 5.67 -8.28 5.63
C ASP A 70 4.25 -8.80 5.37
N GLY A 71 3.32 -8.56 6.31
CA GLY A 71 1.90 -8.87 6.12
C GLY A 71 1.29 -8.09 4.95
N ALA A 72 1.67 -6.81 4.79
CA ALA A 72 1.24 -5.99 3.66
C ALA A 72 1.78 -6.54 2.33
N ARG A 73 3.05 -6.95 2.28
CA ARG A 73 3.65 -7.57 1.08
C ARG A 73 3.00 -8.91 0.75
N SER A 74 2.70 -9.71 1.76
CA SER A 74 1.96 -10.98 1.60
C SER A 74 0.58 -10.76 0.99
N ARG A 75 -0.16 -9.75 1.47
CA ARG A 75 -1.45 -9.34 0.88
C ARG A 75 -1.32 -8.91 -0.58
N VAL A 76 -0.24 -8.21 -0.94
CA VAL A 76 0.04 -7.87 -2.35
C VAL A 76 0.36 -9.10 -3.19
N SER A 77 1.14 -10.05 -2.67
CA SER A 77 1.47 -11.28 -3.38
C SER A 77 0.24 -12.16 -3.64
N LEU A 78 -0.73 -12.16 -2.73
CA LEU A 78 -2.01 -12.84 -2.88
C LEU A 78 -2.95 -12.10 -3.83
N ALA A 79 -2.71 -10.81 -4.10
CA ALA A 79 -3.50 -10.07 -5.05
C ALA A 79 -3.29 -10.64 -6.46
N PRO A 80 -4.37 -11.03 -7.16
CA PRO A 80 -4.24 -11.62 -8.47
C PRO A 80 -3.65 -10.61 -9.45
N LYS A 81 -2.47 -10.93 -9.99
CA LYS A 81 -1.71 -10.05 -10.90
C LYS A 81 -2.42 -9.76 -12.23
N ASN A 82 -3.48 -10.51 -12.56
CA ASN A 82 -4.17 -10.49 -13.85
C ASN A 82 -5.70 -10.55 -13.75
N SER A 83 -6.30 -10.33 -12.56
CA SER A 83 -7.76 -10.48 -12.42
C SER A 83 -8.54 -9.16 -12.61
N PRO A 84 -9.71 -9.21 -13.28
CA PRO A 84 -10.52 -8.04 -13.65
C PRO A 84 -11.21 -7.32 -12.49
N CYS A 85 -11.33 -7.94 -11.33
CA CYS A 85 -12.30 -7.54 -10.34
C CYS A 85 -11.80 -7.95 -8.97
N LEU A 86 -11.86 -7.04 -8.00
CA LEU A 86 -12.45 -7.37 -6.71
C LEU A 86 -13.31 -6.19 -6.23
N PRO A 87 -14.57 -6.07 -6.70
CA PRO A 87 -15.60 -5.49 -5.87
C PRO A 87 -15.85 -6.48 -4.72
N GLU A 88 -15.88 -5.96 -3.51
CA GLU A 88 -16.52 -6.56 -2.32
C GLU A 88 -15.84 -7.75 -1.61
N ASP A 89 -15.14 -8.68 -2.26
CA ASP A 89 -14.66 -9.89 -1.54
C ASP A 89 -13.34 -9.75 -0.75
N TYR A 90 -12.53 -8.71 -0.97
CA TYR A 90 -11.39 -8.42 -0.06
C TYR A 90 -11.84 -7.84 1.29
N ALA A 91 -13.11 -7.43 1.42
CA ALA A 91 -13.68 -7.04 2.71
C ALA A 91 -13.79 -8.25 3.66
N LEU A 92 -13.93 -9.48 3.14
CA LEU A 92 -14.00 -10.69 3.96
C LEU A 92 -12.65 -11.07 4.59
N PHE A 93 -11.52 -10.67 4.00
CA PHE A 93 -10.19 -10.83 4.62
C PHE A 93 -9.92 -9.78 5.72
N SER A 94 -10.81 -8.80 5.91
CA SER A 94 -10.82 -7.88 7.05
C SER A 94 -11.81 -8.29 8.14
N LEU A 95 -12.47 -9.46 7.99
CA LEU A 95 -13.36 -10.07 8.98
C LEU A 95 -12.80 -11.34 9.63
N TYR A 96 -11.51 -11.65 9.40
CA TYR A 96 -10.75 -12.59 10.23
C TYR A 96 -9.80 -11.79 11.13
N GLU A 97 -10.39 -11.20 12.16
CA GLU A 97 -9.88 -11.19 13.55
C GLU A 97 -11.07 -11.30 14.49
#